data_AF-A0A7J7D8H7-F1
#
_entry.id   AF-A0A7J7D8H7-F1
#
_cell.length_a   1.000
_cell.length_b   1.000
_cell.length_c   1.000
_cell.angle_alpha   90.00
_cell.angle_beta   90.00
_cell.angle_gamma   90.00
#
_symmetry.space_group_name_H-M   'P 1'
#
loop_
_entity.id
_entity.type
_entity.pdbx_description
1 polymer ?
#
loop_
_entity_poly.entity_id
_entity_poly.type
_entity_poly.pdbx_seq_one_letter_code
_entity_poly.pdbx_strand_id
1 'polypeptide(L)'
;MGSRCIAVRNQDIGVWLVNRFKAFRTQFISLRTPFTCRSTSWICRLCYGRSPTHGDLVELGEAVGIIAGQSIGEPGTQLTLRTFHTGGVFTGGTAEHVRATSNGKIKFNEDLVHPTRTRHGHPAFLCYMDLYVTIESEDILYNVTIPQKSFIRLNLMGRWVVDS
;
A
#
# COMPACT_ATOMS: atom_id res chain seq x y z
N MET A 1 21.92 5.77 -28.46
CA MET A 1 20.56 6.33 -28.18
C MET A 1 20.66 7.13 -26.90
N GLY A 2 20.57 8.46 -27.00
CA GLY A 2 20.88 9.37 -25.89
C GLY A 2 19.95 9.19 -24.69
N SER A 3 20.54 9.16 -23.50
CA SER A 3 19.81 9.21 -22.22
C SER A 3 18.97 10.47 -22.18
N ARG A 4 17.66 10.34 -22.45
CA ARG A 4 16.71 11.45 -22.40
C ARG A 4 16.60 11.92 -20.95
N CYS A 5 17.15 13.10 -20.66
CA CYS A 5 17.03 13.71 -19.34
C CYS A 5 15.55 13.90 -18.97
N ILE A 6 15.12 13.31 -17.85
CA ILE A 6 13.73 13.39 -17.36
C ILE A 6 13.59 14.52 -16.34
N ALA A 7 14.60 14.72 -15.49
CA ALA A 7 14.65 15.72 -14.44
C ALA A 7 16.09 16.20 -14.21
N VAL A 8 16.26 17.44 -13.76
CA VAL A 8 17.58 17.99 -13.38
C VAL A 8 17.79 17.99 -11.87
N ARG A 9 19.05 18.07 -11.43
CA ARG A 9 19.39 18.14 -10.01
C ARG A 9 18.80 19.40 -9.37
N ASN A 10 18.27 19.27 -8.15
CA ASN A 10 17.62 20.35 -7.39
C ASN A 10 16.35 20.92 -8.05
N GLN A 11 15.76 20.20 -9.01
CA GLN A 11 14.44 20.53 -9.54
C GLN A 11 13.36 20.12 -8.52
N ASP A 12 12.35 20.97 -8.34
CA ASP A 12 11.18 20.62 -7.55
C ASP A 12 10.34 19.54 -8.24
N ILE A 13 9.72 18.67 -7.44
CA ILE A 13 8.89 17.57 -7.94
C ILE A 13 7.43 18.02 -7.90
N GLY A 14 7.08 18.89 -8.84
CA GLY A 14 5.69 19.27 -9.09
C GLY A 14 4.88 18.15 -9.77
N VAL A 15 3.56 18.35 -9.85
CA VAL A 15 2.60 17.41 -10.44
C VAL A 15 3.00 16.99 -11.86
N TRP A 16 3.52 17.92 -12.66
CA TRP A 16 3.96 17.64 -14.02
C TRP A 16 5.10 16.61 -14.08
N LEU A 17 6.10 16.76 -13.20
CA LEU A 17 7.26 15.87 -13.17
C LEU A 17 6.88 14.48 -12.65
N VAL A 18 5.99 14.42 -11.66
CA VAL A 18 5.41 13.17 -11.15
C VAL A 18 4.69 12.39 -12.26
N ASN A 19 3.86 13.07 -13.06
CA ASN A 19 3.16 12.43 -14.17
C ASN A 19 4.14 11.89 -15.22
N ARG A 20 5.25 12.60 -15.46
CA ARG A 20 6.32 12.13 -16.32
C ARG A 20 7.00 10.89 -15.75
N PHE A 21 7.34 10.87 -14.45
CA PHE A 21 7.92 9.68 -13.81
C PHE A 21 7.00 8.45 -13.89
N LYS A 22 5.68 8.64 -13.73
CA LYS A 22 4.68 7.58 -13.91
C LYS A 22 4.67 7.03 -15.33
N ALA A 23 4.70 7.91 -16.34
CA ALA A 23 4.69 7.51 -17.75
C ALA A 23 5.93 6.72 -18.15
N PHE A 24 7.10 7.08 -17.63
CA PHE A 24 8.37 6.41 -17.94
C PHE A 24 8.68 5.19 -17.06
N ARG A 25 7.78 4.76 -16.16
CA ARG A 25 7.97 3.65 -15.20
C ARG A 25 9.39 3.65 -14.59
N THR A 26 9.82 4.79 -14.07
CA THR A 26 11.18 4.96 -13.54
C THR A 26 11.37 4.09 -12.29
N GLN A 27 12.49 3.36 -12.21
CA GLN A 27 12.76 2.39 -11.13
C GLN A 27 13.09 3.06 -9.79
N PHE A 28 14.13 3.90 -9.73
CA PHE A 28 14.58 4.55 -8.49
C PHE A 28 14.94 6.02 -8.73
N ILE A 29 14.53 6.89 -7.82
CA ILE A 29 14.79 8.34 -7.87
C ILE A 29 15.47 8.74 -6.57
N SER A 30 16.60 9.44 -6.66
CA SER A 30 17.26 10.01 -5.49
C SER A 30 16.57 11.31 -5.08
N LEU A 31 16.12 11.37 -3.83
CA LEU A 31 15.44 12.52 -3.25
C LEU A 31 16.28 13.14 -2.13
N ARG A 32 16.10 14.44 -1.91
CA ARG A 32 16.57 15.09 -0.68
C ARG A 32 15.53 14.84 0.40
N THR A 33 16.01 14.69 1.63
CA THR A 33 15.15 14.49 2.79
C THR A 33 15.60 15.40 3.94
N PRO A 34 14.69 15.71 4.89
CA PRO A 34 15.07 16.40 6.11
C PRO A 34 16.20 15.69 6.88
N PHE A 35 16.19 14.35 6.89
CA PHE A 35 17.19 13.52 7.56
C PHE A 35 18.60 13.60 6.97
N THR A 36 18.72 13.99 5.69
CA THR A 36 20.01 14.13 5.01
C THR A 36 20.47 15.59 4.92
N CYS A 37 19.78 16.51 5.61
CA CYS A 37 20.15 17.91 5.65
C CYS A 37 21.44 18.10 6.47
N ARG A 38 22.37 18.92 5.98
CA ARG A 38 23.64 19.24 6.68
C ARG A 38 23.49 20.29 7.77
N SER A 39 22.34 20.96 7.81
CA SER A 39 22.05 22.00 8.78
C SER A 39 21.78 21.36 10.15
N THR A 40 22.35 21.93 11.20
CA THR A 40 22.28 21.39 12.57
C THR A 40 21.00 21.80 13.31
N SER A 41 20.44 22.97 13.03
CA SER A 41 19.29 23.53 13.75
C SER A 41 18.10 23.88 12.87
N TRP A 42 18.23 23.74 11.55
CA TRP A 42 17.23 24.17 10.57
C TRP A 42 17.14 23.16 9.42
N ILE A 43 16.06 23.19 8.65
CA ILE A 43 15.94 22.39 7.42
C ILE A 43 15.98 23.37 6.24
N CYS A 44 16.85 23.11 5.25
CA CYS A 44 16.90 23.97 4.06
C CYS A 44 15.70 23.73 3.13
N ARG A 45 15.33 24.76 2.35
CA ARG A 45 14.21 24.74 1.38
C ARG A 45 14.23 23.51 0.47
N LEU A 46 15.40 23.10 -0.01
CA LEU A 46 15.56 21.96 -0.92
C LEU A 46 15.46 20.59 -0.23
N CYS A 47 15.72 20.50 1.08
CA CYS A 47 15.58 19.26 1.84
C CYS A 47 14.15 19.05 2.34
N TYR A 48 13.40 20.13 2.57
CA TYR A 48 11.99 20.06 2.90
C TYR A 48 11.13 19.88 1.63
N GLY A 49 11.33 20.72 0.61
CA GLY A 49 10.60 20.65 -0.65
C GLY A 49 9.40 21.57 -0.70
N ARG A 50 8.26 21.05 -1.16
CA ARG A 50 7.02 21.81 -1.41
C ARG A 50 6.18 21.91 -0.13
N SER A 51 5.63 23.10 0.13
CA SER A 51 4.69 23.35 1.22
C SER A 51 3.36 22.65 0.94
N PRO A 52 2.79 21.92 1.93
CA PRO A 52 1.50 21.27 1.76
C PRO A 52 0.35 22.27 1.55
N THR A 53 0.52 23.52 1.99
CA THR A 53 -0.55 24.55 1.95
C THR A 53 -0.59 25.27 0.61
N HIS A 54 0.56 25.73 0.12
CA HIS A 54 0.64 26.56 -1.09
C HIS A 54 0.93 25.75 -2.35
N GLY A 55 1.29 24.48 -2.17
CA GLY A 55 1.68 23.64 -3.27
C GLY A 55 3.10 23.92 -3.73
N ASP A 56 3.68 25.13 -3.64
CA ASP A 56 5.03 25.48 -4.13
C ASP A 56 6.15 25.23 -3.10
N LEU A 57 7.42 25.47 -3.48
CA LEU A 57 8.56 25.30 -2.56
C LEU A 57 8.37 26.15 -1.29
N VAL A 58 8.62 25.55 -0.12
CA VAL A 58 8.47 26.17 1.20
C VAL A 58 9.13 27.54 1.29
N GLU A 59 8.51 28.48 2.00
CA GLU A 59 9.08 29.82 2.18
C GLU A 59 10.18 29.82 3.24
N LEU A 60 11.16 30.72 3.09
CA LEU A 60 12.22 30.85 4.08
C LEU A 60 11.65 31.41 5.39
N GLY A 61 11.90 30.71 6.50
CA GLY A 61 11.37 31.08 7.81
C GLY A 61 10.03 30.41 8.17
N GLU A 62 9.47 29.58 7.30
CA GLU A 62 8.27 28.79 7.61
C GLU A 62 8.54 27.82 8.77
N ALA A 63 7.65 27.81 9.76
CA ALA A 63 7.77 27.00 10.98
C ALA A 63 7.40 25.52 10.73
N VAL A 64 8.14 24.86 9.84
CA VAL A 64 7.86 23.49 9.37
C VAL A 64 7.78 22.45 10.48
N GLY A 65 8.49 22.65 11.61
CA GLY A 65 8.41 21.76 12.77
C GLY A 65 7.07 21.82 13.49
N ILE A 66 6.49 23.02 13.64
CA ILE A 66 5.16 23.20 14.23
C ILE A 66 4.09 22.59 13.30
N ILE A 67 4.19 22.88 12.00
CA ILE A 67 3.27 22.34 10.98
C ILE A 67 3.29 20.81 10.98
N ALA A 68 4.48 20.20 11.01
CA ALA A 68 4.63 18.75 11.05
C ALA A 68 4.04 18.15 12.34
N GLY A 69 4.28 18.77 13.49
CA GLY A 69 3.72 18.33 14.77
C GLY A 69 2.19 18.36 14.79
N GLN A 70 1.58 19.44 14.28
CA GLN A 70 0.12 19.56 14.18
C GLN A 70 -0.49 18.57 13.19
N SER A 71 0.16 18.37 12.04
CA SER A 71 -0.28 17.45 11.00
C SER A 71 -0.37 16.00 11.47
N ILE A 72 0.35 15.65 12.53
CA ILE A 72 0.28 14.32 13.18
C ILE A 72 -0.64 14.38 14.41
N GLY A 73 -0.49 15.40 15.26
CA GLY A 73 -1.13 15.47 16.56
C GLY A 73 -2.64 15.68 16.52
N GLU A 74 -3.13 16.57 15.66
CA GLU A 74 -4.56 16.90 15.58
C GLU A 74 -5.39 15.75 14.98
N PRO A 75 -4.98 15.15 13.84
CA PRO A 75 -5.63 13.93 13.35
C PRO A 75 -5.50 12.74 14.31
N GLY A 76 -4.39 12.64 15.05
CA GLY A 76 -4.18 11.58 16.04
C GLY A 76 -5.20 11.66 17.18
N THR A 77 -5.35 12.84 17.78
CA THR A 77 -6.36 13.09 18.83
C THR A 77 -7.76 12.84 18.30
N GLN A 78 -8.05 13.28 17.07
CA GLN A 78 -9.34 13.06 16.42
C GLN A 78 -9.63 11.57 16.20
N LEU A 79 -8.64 10.79 15.75
CA LEU A 79 -8.80 9.36 15.52
C LEU A 79 -9.07 8.62 16.82
N THR A 80 -8.33 8.93 17.89
CA THR A 80 -8.56 8.36 19.23
C THR A 80 -9.98 8.63 19.71
N LEU A 81 -10.42 9.89 19.66
CA LEU A 81 -11.78 10.26 20.04
C LEU A 81 -12.83 9.54 19.18
N ARG A 82 -12.66 9.52 17.85
CA ARG A 82 -13.57 8.79 16.96
C ARG A 82 -13.62 7.30 17.30
N THR A 83 -12.49 6.64 17.56
CA THR A 83 -12.48 5.22 17.93
C THR A 83 -13.24 4.95 19.24
N PHE A 84 -13.05 5.78 20.27
CA PHE A 84 -13.76 5.61 21.54
C PHE A 84 -15.25 5.99 21.45
N HIS A 85 -15.60 7.09 20.79
CA HIS A 85 -16.99 7.50 20.61
C HIS A 85 -17.78 6.55 19.70
N THR A 86 -17.12 5.90 18.75
CA THR A 86 -17.73 4.84 17.92
C THR A 86 -17.59 3.45 18.57
N GLY A 87 -17.15 3.38 19.84
CA GLY A 87 -16.68 2.20 20.58
C GLY A 87 -17.68 1.07 20.87
N GLY A 88 -18.64 0.83 19.97
CA GLY A 88 -19.57 -0.30 20.04
C GLY A 88 -20.18 -0.71 18.71
N VAL A 89 -19.99 0.05 17.62
CA VAL A 89 -20.53 -0.34 16.30
C VAL A 89 -19.45 -1.10 15.54
N PHE A 90 -19.36 -2.40 15.84
CA PHE A 90 -18.56 -3.36 15.09
C PHE A 90 -19.23 -3.60 13.73
N THR A 91 -19.14 -2.65 12.79
CA THR A 91 -19.30 -2.97 11.36
C THR A 91 -17.99 -3.55 10.88
N GLY A 92 -17.64 -4.74 11.40
CA GLY A 92 -16.66 -5.57 10.72
C GLY A 92 -17.23 -5.82 9.33
N GLY A 93 -16.70 -5.10 8.32
CA GLY A 93 -17.06 -5.33 6.94
C GLY A 93 -16.96 -6.83 6.70
N THR A 94 -18.09 -7.43 6.33
CA THR A 94 -18.16 -8.83 5.92
C THR A 94 -17.16 -8.94 4.78
N ALA A 95 -15.98 -9.50 5.05
CA ALA A 95 -15.08 -9.87 3.97
C ALA A 95 -15.88 -10.82 3.08
N GLU A 96 -15.93 -10.53 1.78
CA GLU A 96 -16.61 -11.44 0.88
C GLU A 96 -15.79 -12.74 0.86
N HIS A 97 -16.40 -13.79 1.40
CA HIS A 97 -15.77 -15.08 1.55
C HIS A 97 -16.20 -15.98 0.41
N VAL A 98 -15.31 -16.24 -0.55
CA VAL A 98 -15.55 -17.30 -1.53
C VAL A 98 -15.07 -18.62 -0.92
N ARG A 99 -16.01 -19.54 -0.68
CA ARG A 99 -15.72 -20.90 -0.19
C ARG A 99 -15.75 -21.88 -1.35
N ALA A 100 -14.85 -22.85 -1.34
CA ALA A 100 -14.93 -23.94 -2.30
C ALA A 100 -16.21 -24.76 -2.11
N THR A 101 -16.86 -25.10 -3.22
CA THR A 101 -18.12 -25.86 -3.26
C THR A 101 -17.94 -27.32 -2.84
N SER A 102 -16.74 -27.88 -3.04
CA SER A 102 -16.40 -29.26 -2.68
C SER A 102 -15.00 -29.34 -2.05
N ASN A 103 -14.76 -30.41 -1.30
CA ASN A 103 -13.43 -30.75 -0.81
C ASN A 103 -12.59 -31.25 -2.00
N GLY A 104 -11.36 -30.76 -2.13
CA GLY A 104 -10.47 -31.13 -3.22
C GLY A 104 -9.06 -30.56 -3.05
N LYS A 105 -8.12 -31.05 -3.87
CA LYS A 105 -6.75 -30.52 -3.95
C LYS A 105 -6.73 -29.31 -4.87
N ILE A 106 -6.11 -28.21 -4.42
CA ILE A 106 -5.94 -27.03 -5.25
C ILE A 106 -4.63 -27.08 -6.01
N LYS A 107 -4.67 -26.60 -7.24
CA LYS A 107 -3.51 -26.34 -8.09
C LYS A 107 -3.58 -24.88 -8.52
N PHE A 108 -2.51 -24.14 -8.23
CA PHE A 108 -2.31 -22.77 -8.65
C PHE A 108 -0.81 -22.53 -8.85
N ASN A 109 -0.45 -21.45 -9.52
CA ASN A 109 0.94 -21.09 -9.72
C ASN A 109 1.51 -20.46 -8.43
N GLU A 110 2.42 -21.17 -7.76
CA GLU A 110 3.05 -20.72 -6.51
C GLU A 110 3.90 -19.45 -6.69
N ASP A 111 4.44 -19.20 -7.89
CA ASP A 111 5.27 -18.01 -8.19
C ASP A 111 4.45 -16.70 -8.16
N LEU A 112 3.12 -16.80 -8.22
CA LEU A 112 2.21 -15.65 -8.26
C LEU A 112 1.64 -15.30 -6.87
N VAL A 113 2.02 -16.03 -5.83
CA VAL A 113 1.53 -15.81 -4.47
C VAL A 113 2.65 -15.60 -3.46
N HIS A 114 2.36 -14.86 -2.40
CA HIS A 114 3.30 -14.66 -1.30
C HIS A 114 2.71 -15.12 0.03
N PRO A 115 3.45 -15.92 0.82
CA PRO A 115 3.00 -16.32 2.15
C PRO A 115 2.89 -15.09 3.06
N THR A 116 1.75 -14.95 3.72
CA THR A 116 1.42 -13.81 4.60
C THR A 116 0.55 -14.30 5.77
N ARG A 117 0.15 -13.36 6.64
CA ARG A 117 -0.80 -13.62 7.72
C ARG A 117 -2.03 -12.74 7.57
N THR A 118 -3.20 -13.28 7.86
CA THR A 118 -4.44 -12.50 7.91
C THR A 118 -4.41 -11.51 9.08
N ARG A 119 -5.37 -10.58 9.12
CA ARG A 119 -5.57 -9.65 10.26
C ARG A 119 -5.73 -10.36 11.62
N HIS A 120 -6.10 -11.64 11.61
CA HIS A 120 -6.27 -12.49 12.79
C HIS A 120 -5.06 -13.39 13.06
N GLY A 121 -3.96 -13.25 12.31
CA GLY A 121 -2.72 -13.99 12.52
C GLY A 121 -2.68 -15.40 11.90
N HIS A 122 -3.70 -15.80 11.14
CA HIS A 122 -3.72 -17.09 10.44
C HIS A 122 -2.85 -17.05 9.19
N PRO A 123 -2.12 -18.14 8.86
CA PRO A 123 -1.34 -18.22 7.62
C PRO A 123 -2.27 -18.18 6.40
N ALA A 124 -1.87 -17.41 5.39
CA ALA A 124 -2.57 -17.26 4.12
C ALA A 124 -1.58 -16.95 2.99
N PHE A 125 -2.06 -16.98 1.74
CA PHE A 125 -1.30 -16.56 0.56
C PHE A 125 -1.94 -15.30 -0.03
N LEU A 126 -1.13 -14.29 -0.33
CA LEU A 126 -1.57 -13.06 -0.99
C LEU A 126 -1.29 -13.13 -2.49
N CYS A 127 -2.30 -12.84 -3.32
CA CYS A 127 -2.16 -12.74 -4.77
C CYS A 127 -1.94 -11.28 -5.17
N TYR A 128 -0.91 -10.97 -5.96
CA TYR A 128 -0.71 -9.61 -6.49
C TYR A 128 -1.44 -9.37 -7.82
N MET A 129 -1.76 -10.45 -8.54
CA MET A 129 -2.45 -10.45 -9.83
C MET A 129 -3.63 -11.43 -9.75
N ASP A 130 -4.48 -11.41 -10.76
CA ASP A 130 -5.58 -12.39 -10.86
C ASP A 130 -4.99 -13.81 -10.97
N LEU A 131 -5.44 -14.69 -10.07
CA LEU A 131 -4.94 -16.06 -9.94
C LEU A 131 -5.98 -17.06 -10.42
N TYR A 132 -5.60 -17.88 -11.39
CA TYR A 132 -6.39 -19.03 -11.82
C TYR A 132 -6.12 -20.21 -10.89
N VAL A 133 -7.17 -20.70 -10.23
CA VAL A 133 -7.11 -21.84 -9.31
C VAL A 133 -7.98 -22.97 -9.85
N THR A 134 -7.40 -24.16 -9.94
CA THR A 134 -8.11 -25.40 -10.25
C THR A 134 -8.27 -26.23 -8.98
N ILE A 135 -9.51 -26.61 -8.67
CA ILE A 135 -9.87 -27.49 -7.55
C ILE A 135 -10.18 -28.87 -8.14
N GLU A 136 -9.41 -29.87 -7.75
CA GLU A 136 -9.56 -31.28 -8.14
C GLU A 136 -10.23 -32.05 -7.00
N SER A 137 -11.50 -32.42 -7.19
CA SER A 137 -12.25 -33.34 -6.33
C SER A 137 -12.38 -34.71 -7.02
N GLU A 138 -12.80 -35.74 -6.29
CA GLU A 138 -12.75 -37.16 -6.72
C GLU A 138 -13.28 -37.42 -8.15
N ASP A 139 -14.27 -36.65 -8.62
CA ASP A 139 -14.81 -36.76 -9.99
C ASP A 139 -15.04 -35.42 -10.72
N ILE A 140 -14.64 -34.28 -10.13
CA ILE A 140 -14.98 -32.95 -10.69
C ILE A 140 -13.81 -31.96 -10.58
N LEU A 141 -13.51 -31.30 -11.70
CA LEU A 141 -12.61 -30.16 -11.79
C LEU A 141 -13.40 -28.85 -11.78
N TYR A 142 -13.12 -27.99 -10.80
CA TYR A 142 -13.67 -26.63 -10.73
C TYR A 142 -12.58 -25.61 -10.97
N ASN A 143 -12.81 -24.67 -11.89
CA ASN A 143 -11.90 -23.57 -12.16
C ASN A 143 -12.50 -22.26 -11.63
N VAL A 144 -11.72 -21.54 -10.82
CA VAL A 144 -12.12 -20.26 -10.24
C VAL A 144 -11.00 -19.24 -10.49
N THR A 145 -11.38 -18.04 -10.91
CA THR A 145 -10.46 -16.91 -11.01
C THR A 145 -10.59 -16.08 -9.74
N ILE A 146 -9.49 -15.94 -9.01
CA ILE A 146 -9.39 -15.13 -7.80
C ILE A 146 -8.82 -13.76 -8.20
N PRO A 147 -9.49 -12.64 -7.87
CA PRO A 147 -9.00 -11.32 -8.23
C PRO A 147 -7.71 -10.95 -7.47
N GLN A 148 -6.94 -10.03 -8.04
CA GLN A 148 -5.77 -9.44 -7.39
C GLN A 148 -6.08 -8.90 -5.98
N LYS A 149 -5.08 -8.97 -5.09
CA LYS A 149 -5.11 -8.54 -3.68
C LYS A 149 -5.99 -9.35 -2.74
N SER A 150 -6.55 -10.48 -3.19
CA SER A 150 -7.25 -11.41 -2.30
C SER A 150 -6.30 -12.28 -1.48
N PHE A 151 -6.75 -12.71 -0.31
CA PHE A 151 -6.07 -13.67 0.55
C PHE A 151 -6.65 -15.07 0.36
N ILE A 152 -5.79 -16.06 0.15
CA ILE A 152 -6.16 -17.47 0.05
C ILE A 152 -5.79 -18.16 1.35
N ARG A 153 -6.80 -18.67 2.07
CA ARG A 153 -6.58 -19.44 3.30
C ARG A 153 -6.74 -20.93 3.07
N LEU A 154 -5.74 -21.69 3.52
CA LEU A 154 -5.71 -23.14 3.46
C LEU A 154 -6.08 -23.73 4.83
N ASN A 155 -7.22 -24.42 4.96
CA ASN A 155 -7.47 -25.26 6.15
C ASN A 155 -6.98 -26.69 5.89
N LEU A 156 -6.40 -27.31 6.92
CA LEU A 156 -5.88 -28.68 6.92
C LEU A 156 -6.93 -29.77 6.57
N MET A 157 -8.22 -29.43 6.50
CA MET A 157 -9.34 -30.31 6.12
C MET A 157 -9.81 -30.12 4.67
N GLY A 158 -9.07 -29.39 3.81
CA GLY A 158 -9.45 -29.19 2.40
C GLY A 158 -10.60 -28.20 2.17
N ARG A 159 -10.97 -27.41 3.20
CA ARG A 159 -11.91 -26.28 3.08
C ARG A 159 -11.14 -24.98 2.88
N TRP A 160 -11.37 -24.33 1.75
CA TRP A 160 -10.73 -23.07 1.38
C TRP A 160 -11.66 -21.90 1.66
N VAL A 161 -11.09 -20.79 2.14
CA VAL A 161 -11.79 -19.50 2.24
C VAL A 161 -10.90 -18.47 1.56
N VAL A 162 -11.42 -17.86 0.50
CA VAL A 162 -10.82 -16.69 -0.11
C VAL A 162 -11.46 -15.48 0.54
N ASP A 163 -10.64 -14.65 1.17
CA ASP A 163 -11.07 -13.37 1.74
C ASP A 163 -10.65 -12.29 0.74
N SER A 164 -11.62 -11.70 0.02
CA SER A 164 -11.39 -10.52 -0.84
C SER A 164 -11.63 -9.22 -0.10
#